data_AF-A0A1E1WXJ1-F1
#
_entry.id   AF-A0A1E1WXJ1-F1
#
_cell.length_a   1.000
_cell.length_b   1.000
_cell.length_c   1.000
_cell.angle_alpha   90.00
_cell.angle_beta   90.00
_cell.angle_gamma   90.00
#
_symmetry.space_group_name_H-M   'P 1'
#
loop_
_entity.id
_entity.type
_entity.pdbx_description
1 polymer ?
#
loop_
_entity_poly.entity_id
_entity_poly.type
_entity_poly.pdbx_seq_one_letter_code
_entity_poly.pdbx_strand_id
1 'polypeptide(L)' 'RRHLQFAAGNKVLRWAHALSDAAKGFAASLSKRWEGPYQVTKRLSPLSYRLRPLLGGREIGPINVNDLKAYHERSGDQH' A
#
# COMPACT_ATOMS: atom_id res chain seq x y z
N ARG A 1 -3.29 -21.60 5.12
CA ARG A 1 -2.99 -20.15 5.18
C ARG A 1 -3.03 -19.62 3.75
N ARG A 2 -3.95 -18.70 3.40
CA ARG A 2 -4.00 -18.11 2.06
C ARG A 2 -2.81 -17.16 1.90
N HIS A 3 -1.80 -17.55 1.12
CA HIS A 3 -0.74 -16.62 0.73
C HIS A 3 -1.38 -15.58 -0.21
N LEU A 4 -1.68 -14.40 0.33
CA LEU A 4 -2.06 -13.24 -0.48
C LEU A 4 -0.85 -12.90 -1.35
N GLN A 5 -0.95 -13.12 -2.65
CA GLN A 5 0.08 -12.75 -3.61
C GLN A 5 -0.47 -11.65 -4.49
N PHE A 6 0.21 -10.51 -4.52
CA PHE A 6 -0.14 -9.41 -5.41
C PHE A 6 0.77 -9.45 -6.64
N ALA A 7 0.19 -9.23 -7.82
CA ALA A 7 0.92 -9.07 -9.06
C ALA A 7 1.23 -7.58 -9.33
N ALA A 8 2.25 -7.31 -10.14
CA ALA A 8 2.49 -5.95 -10.63
C ALA A 8 1.25 -5.44 -11.37
N GLY A 9 0.83 -4.20 -11.09
CA GLY A 9 -0.41 -3.61 -11.58
C GLY A 9 -1.59 -3.73 -10.61
N ASN A 10 -1.56 -4.62 -9.61
CA ASN A 10 -2.65 -4.67 -8.63
C ASN A 10 -2.66 -3.45 -7.71
N LYS A 11 -3.87 -3.00 -7.38
CA LYS A 11 -4.09 -1.93 -6.42
C LYS A 11 -4.17 -2.49 -5.01
N VAL A 12 -3.39 -1.92 -4.11
CA VAL A 12 -3.29 -2.32 -2.70
C VAL A 12 -3.24 -1.08 -1.83
N LEU A 13 -3.66 -1.23 -0.59
CA LEU A 13 -3.48 -0.24 0.46
C LEU A 13 -2.28 -0.63 1.31
N ARG A 14 -1.54 0.36 1.77
CA ARG A 14 -0.42 0.17 2.69
C ARG A 14 -0.85 0.55 4.09
N TRP A 15 -0.48 -0.24 5.08
CA TRP A 15 -0.63 0.16 6.47
C TRP A 15 0.42 1.23 6.81
N ALA A 16 -0.05 2.44 7.13
CA ALA A 16 0.82 3.49 7.63
C ALA A 16 0.97 3.34 9.14
N HIS A 17 2.10 2.77 9.55
CA HIS A 17 2.57 2.93 10.91
C HIS A 17 2.94 4.39 11.10
N ALA A 18 2.56 4.97 12.25
CA ALA A 18 3.01 6.30 12.63
C ALA A 18 4.52 6.27 12.91
N LEU A 19 5.34 6.15 11.87
CA LEU A 19 6.74 6.49 11.98
C LEU A 19 6.78 8.00 11.86
N SER A 20 7.13 8.63 12.97
CA SER A 20 7.42 10.05 13.07
C SER A 20 8.42 10.46 11.98
N ASP A 21 7.93 10.90 10.83
CA ASP A 21 8.71 11.67 9.87
C ASP A 21 8.81 13.10 10.45
N ALA A 22 9.59 13.21 11.53
CA ALA A 22 9.94 14.49 12.17
C ALA A 22 10.78 15.40 11.23
N ALA A 23 11.09 14.94 10.02
CA ALA A 23 11.88 15.65 9.03
C ALA A 23 11.07 16.51 8.05
N LYS A 24 9.73 16.37 7.99
CA LYS A 24 8.89 17.22 7.13
C LYS A 24 7.69 17.73 7.91
N GLY A 25 7.92 18.82 8.64
CA GLY A 25 6.87 19.60 9.26
C GLY A 25 5.86 20.06 8.21
N PHE A 26 4.72 19.40 8.15
CA PHE A 26 3.37 19.98 8.01
C PHE A 26 2.37 18.81 7.91
N ALA A 27 1.59 18.61 8.98
CA ALA A 27 0.35 17.84 9.00
C ALA A 27 0.38 16.34 8.63
N ALA A 28 1.34 15.56 9.17
CA ALA A 28 1.18 14.10 9.19
C ALA A 28 0.08 13.72 10.21
N SER A 29 -1.17 13.58 9.73
CA SER A 29 -2.31 13.16 10.53
C SER A 29 -1.97 11.86 11.29
N LEU A 30 -1.84 11.98 12.61
CA LEU A 30 -1.68 10.92 13.61
C LEU A 30 -2.88 9.96 13.62
N SER A 31 -3.05 9.18 12.57
CA SER A 31 -4.11 8.19 12.51
C SER A 31 -3.56 6.94 11.88
N LYS A 32 -3.60 5.84 12.63
CA LYS A 32 -3.37 4.49 12.12
C LYS A 32 -4.43 4.22 11.05
N ARG A 33 -4.09 4.45 9.78
CA ARG A 33 -5.00 4.28 8.65
C ARG A 33 -4.30 3.57 7.50
N TRP A 34 -5.09 2.85 6.72
CA TRP A 34 -4.67 2.35 5.43
C TRP A 34 -4.48 3.55 4.49
N GLU A 35 -3.28 3.73 3.96
CA GLU A 35 -2.97 4.72 2.95
C GLU A 35 -3.05 4.13 1.54
N GLY A 36 -3.30 4.99 0.55
CA GLY A 36 -3.41 4.60 -0.85
C GLY A 36 -4.85 4.56 -1.35
N PRO A 37 -5.04 4.36 -2.66
CA PRO A 37 -4.52 3.20 -3.38
C PRO A 37 -3.09 3.36 -3.89
N TYR A 38 -2.29 2.32 -3.65
CA TYR A 38 -0.98 2.13 -4.27
C TYR A 38 -1.07 1.05 -5.34
N GLN A 39 -0.21 1.13 -6.34
CA GLN A 39 -0.07 0.11 -7.36
C GLN A 39 1.22 -0.68 -7.14
N VAL A 40 1.14 -2.01 -7.13
CA VAL A 40 2.33 -2.86 -7.08
C VAL A 40 3.14 -2.64 -8.35
N THR A 41 4.39 -2.21 -8.24
CA THR A 41 5.29 -2.06 -9.39
C THR A 41 6.13 -3.31 -9.60
N LYS A 42 6.65 -3.88 -8.52
CA LYS A 42 7.53 -5.04 -8.59
C LYS A 42 7.43 -5.91 -7.35
N ARG A 43 7.35 -7.23 -7.55
CA ARG A 43 7.54 -8.22 -6.49
C ARG A 43 9.03 -8.47 -6.30
N LEU A 44 9.55 -8.18 -5.10
CA LEU A 44 10.94 -8.47 -4.75
C LEU A 44 11.05 -9.88 -4.16
N SER A 45 10.14 -10.22 -3.25
CA SER A 45 10.09 -11.52 -2.56
C SER A 45 8.63 -11.95 -2.36
N PRO A 46 8.34 -13.20 -1.94
CA PRO A 46 6.97 -13.66 -1.66
C PRO A 46 6.23 -12.81 -0.62
N LEU A 47 7.00 -12.17 0.27
CA LEU A 47 6.48 -11.30 1.32
C LEU A 47 6.83 -9.82 1.10
N SER A 48 7.67 -9.46 0.13
CA SER A 48 8.18 -8.09 -0.01
C SER A 48 7.92 -7.51 -1.39
N TYR A 49 7.29 -6.35 -1.43
CA TYR A 49 6.81 -5.72 -2.65
C TYR A 49 7.23 -4.25 -2.71
N ARG A 50 7.47 -3.76 -3.93
CA ARG A 50 7.54 -2.33 -4.23
C ARG A 50 6.19 -1.88 -4.75
N LEU A 51 5.77 -0.73 -4.25
CA LEU A 51 4.54 -0.08 -4.63
C LEU A 51 4.86 1.32 -5.16
N ARG A 52 3.97 1.90 -5.94
CA ARG A 52 3.99 3.34 -6.24
C ARG A 52 2.65 3.98 -5.91
N PRO A 53 2.63 5.26 -5.50
CA PRO A 53 1.40 6.02 -5.38
C PRO A 53 0.67 6.05 -6.73
N LEU A 54 -0.65 5.83 -6.73
CA LEU A 54 -1.43 5.93 -7.97
C LEU A 54 -1.49 7.38 -8.48
N LEU A 55 -1.41 8.36 -7.58
CA LEU A 55 -1.37 9.79 -7.89
C LEU A 55 -0.08 10.26 -8.58
N GLY A 56 0.87 9.35 -8.83
CA GLY A 56 2.20 9.71 -9.32
C GLY A 56 3.12 10.10 -8.17
N GLY A 57 4.33 9.54 -8.16
CA GLY A 57 5.29 9.72 -7.09
C GLY A 57 6.38 8.67 -7.15
N ARG A 58 7.31 8.73 -6.19
CA ARG A 58 8.41 7.77 -6.08
C ARG A 58 7.88 6.42 -5.62
N GLU A 59 8.49 5.35 -6.14
CA GLU A 59 8.25 4.00 -5.63
C GLU A 59 8.61 3.92 -4.14
N ILE A 60 7.75 3.27 -3.36
CA ILE A 60 7.90 3.00 -1.95
C ILE A 60 8.10 1.50 -1.71
N GLY A 61 8.91 1.18 -0.71
CA GLY A 61 9.19 -0.20 -0.30
C GLY A 61 10.69 -0.47 -0.12
N PRO A 62 11.07 -1.71 0.20
CA PRO A 62 10.25 -2.93 0.27
C PRO A 62 9.20 -2.92 1.40
N ILE A 63 7.93 -3.19 1.07
CA ILE A 63 6.83 -3.31 2.05
C ILE A 63 6.45 -4.78 2.22
N ASN A 64 6.16 -5.18 3.46
CA ASN A 64 5.74 -6.54 3.75
C ASN A 64 4.28 -6.77 3.33
N VAL A 65 3.96 -7.94 2.78
CA VAL A 65 2.59 -8.33 2.42
C VAL A 65 1.60 -8.28 3.58
N ASN A 66 2.07 -8.43 4.83
CA ASN A 66 1.25 -8.26 6.05
C ASN A 66 0.81 -6.80 6.26
N ASP A 67 1.61 -5.84 5.82
CA ASP A 67 1.30 -4.40 5.83
C ASP A 67 0.57 -3.97 4.54
N LEU A 68 0.16 -4.92 3.71
CA LEU A 68 -0.60 -4.68 2.50
C LEU A 68 -2.01 -5.25 2.62
N LYS A 69 -2.97 -4.50 2.08
CA LYS A 69 -4.36 -4.94 1.96
C LYS A 69 -4.81 -4.81 0.52
N ALA A 70 -5.52 -5.82 0.01
CA ALA A 70 -6.13 -5.74 -1.31
C ALA A 70 -7.07 -4.53 -1.37
N TYR A 71 -6.87 -3.64 -2.34
CA TYR A 71 -7.80 -2.55 -2.59
C TYR A 71 -8.95 -3.10 -3.43
N HIS A 72 -10.07 -3.39 -2.77
CA HIS A 72 -11.33 -3.62 -3.44
C HIS A 72 -11.97 -2.25 -3.66
N GLU A 73 -11.75 -1.67 -4.84
CA GLU A 73 -12.69 -0.67 -5.32
C GLU A 73 -14.04 -1.36 -5.27
N ARG A 74 -14.99 -0.79 -4.53
CA ARG A 74 -16.35 -1.31 -4.43
C ARG A 74 -17.02 -1.10 -5.78
N SER A 75 -16.57 -1.82 -6.80
CA SER A 75 -17.27 -1.98 -8.06
C SER A 75 -18.59 -2.64 -7.68
N GLY A 76 -19.67 -1.89 -7.91
CA GLY A 76 -20.97 -2.08 -7.30
C GLY A 76 -21.40 -3.53 -7.18
N ASP A 77 -21.96 -3.82 -6.01
CA ASP A 77 -23.06 -4.74 -5.80
C ASP A 77 -23.92 -4.80 -7.07
N GLN A 78 -23.76 -5.87 -7.87
CA GLN A 78 -24.71 -6.23 -8.92
C GLN A 78 -25.65 -7.27 -8.31
N HIS A 79 -26.84 -6.83 -7.91
CA HIS A 79 -28.03 -7.66 -7.97
C HIS A 79 -29.26 -6.80 -8.23
#